data_AF-A0A2S2FBD4-F1
#
_entry.id   AF-A0A2S2FBD4-F1
#
_cell.length_a   1.000
_cell.length_b   1.000
_cell.length_c   1.000
_cell.angle_alpha   90.00
_cell.angle_beta   90.00
_cell.angle_gamma   90.00
#
_symmetry.space_group_name_H-M   'P 1'
#
loop_
_entity.id
_entity.type
_entity.pdbx_description
1 polymer ?
#
loop_
_entity_poly.entity_id
_entity_poly.type
_entity_poly.pdbx_seq_one_letter_code
_entity_poly.pdbx_strand_id
1 'polypeptide(L)'
;MKTKVFACSALLLSLSACQLISPLVIDYNGVRLDVATYINNSMFFSIADRKVLVEYAKQQQKVLNFDKLTAEQQKQLAYDRAVGRYCAAQRISMKKLNLVDSQIFSLSEHQKNLDDLYKVQATLNFDMQKENCQAKF
;
A
#
# COMPACT_ATOMS: atom_id res chain seq x y z
N MET A 1 -37.88 41.06 -43.38
CA MET A 1 -37.66 39.75 -42.73
C MET A 1 -36.16 39.56 -42.46
N LYS A 2 -35.68 39.84 -41.25
CA LYS A 2 -34.30 39.56 -40.84
C LYS A 2 -34.27 39.24 -39.35
N THR A 3 -33.81 38.03 -39.03
CA THR A 3 -33.62 37.32 -37.74
C THR A 3 -34.30 35.95 -37.90
N LYS A 4 -33.68 34.79 -37.66
CA LYS A 4 -32.72 34.39 -36.63
C LYS A 4 -31.96 33.15 -37.15
N VAL A 5 -30.63 33.16 -37.17
CA VAL A 5 -29.83 31.92 -37.15
C VAL A 5 -28.52 32.26 -36.43
N PHE A 6 -28.52 32.23 -35.11
CA PHE A 6 -27.30 32.29 -34.30
C PHE A 6 -27.59 31.67 -32.93
N ALA A 7 -27.76 30.36 -32.87
CA ALA A 7 -27.99 29.67 -31.60
C ALA A 7 -27.64 28.17 -31.57
N CYS A 8 -26.85 27.62 -32.51
CA CYS A 8 -26.53 26.19 -32.49
C CYS A 8 -25.04 25.83 -32.33
N SER A 9 -24.11 26.78 -32.41
CA SER A 9 -22.68 26.44 -32.41
C SER A 9 -22.02 26.39 -31.02
N ALA A 10 -22.74 26.73 -29.95
CA ALA A 10 -22.17 26.78 -28.59
C ALA A 10 -22.32 25.46 -27.79
N LEU A 11 -23.12 24.50 -28.26
CA LEU A 11 -23.38 23.25 -27.52
C LEU A 11 -22.37 22.12 -27.79
N LEU A 12 -21.52 22.25 -28.82
CA LEU A 12 -20.58 21.19 -29.23
C LEU A 12 -19.23 21.23 -28.51
N LEU A 13 -18.94 22.28 -27.74
CA LEU A 13 -17.67 22.42 -27.00
C LEU A 13 -17.74 21.90 -25.55
N SER A 14 -18.91 21.45 -25.08
CA SER A 14 -19.07 20.91 -23.72
C SER A 14 -18.93 19.38 -23.63
N LEU A 15 -18.74 18.66 -24.74
CA LEU A 15 -18.62 17.19 -24.75
C LEU A 15 -17.18 16.65 -24.87
N SER A 16 -16.17 17.50 -25.04
CA SER A 16 -14.77 17.07 -25.22
C SER A 16 -13.91 17.14 -23.95
N ALA A 17 -14.50 16.83 -22.79
CA ALA A 17 -13.77 16.67 -21.53
C ALA A 17 -13.90 15.24 -20.98
N CYS A 18 -13.86 14.22 -21.84
CA CYS A 18 -13.42 12.90 -21.40
C CYS A 18 -11.92 13.00 -21.14
N GLN A 19 -11.57 13.36 -19.90
CA GLN A 19 -10.20 13.37 -19.45
C GLN A 19 -9.58 12.00 -19.78
N LEU A 20 -8.40 12.05 -20.40
CA LEU A 20 -7.54 10.90 -20.65
C LEU A 20 -6.99 10.42 -19.30
N ILE A 21 -7.86 9.89 -18.44
CA ILE A 21 -7.46 9.24 -17.20
C ILE A 21 -6.91 7.90 -17.64
N SER A 22 -5.59 7.81 -17.82
CA SER A 22 -4.93 6.52 -17.99
C SER A 22 -5.44 5.58 -16.90
N PRO A 23 -5.87 4.35 -17.22
CA PRO A 23 -6.25 3.41 -16.19
C PRO A 23 -5.08 3.27 -15.23
N LEU A 24 -5.32 3.59 -13.95
CA LEU A 24 -4.33 3.39 -12.90
C LEU A 24 -4.20 1.88 -12.68
N VAL A 25 -3.36 1.24 -13.50
CA VAL A 25 -2.98 -0.15 -13.29
C VAL A 25 -2.06 -0.19 -12.08
N ILE A 26 -2.54 -0.83 -11.03
CA ILE A 26 -1.75 -1.09 -9.83
C ILE A 26 -0.95 -2.36 -10.08
N ASP A 27 0.36 -2.30 -9.89
CA ASP A 27 1.24 -3.45 -10.08
C ASP A 27 1.25 -4.37 -8.86
N TYR A 28 0.42 -5.40 -8.89
CA TYR A 28 0.34 -6.41 -7.82
C TYR A 28 1.45 -7.47 -7.87
N ASN A 29 2.36 -7.43 -8.84
CA ASN A 29 3.43 -8.43 -8.93
C ASN A 29 4.30 -8.44 -7.66
N GLY A 30 4.50 -9.63 -7.10
CA GLY A 30 5.23 -9.80 -5.82
C GLY A 30 4.34 -9.75 -4.57
N VAL A 31 3.04 -9.46 -4.70
CA VAL A 31 2.06 -9.65 -3.62
C VAL A 31 1.50 -11.07 -3.71
N ARG A 32 1.31 -11.74 -2.56
CA ARG A 32 0.69 -13.06 -2.48
C ARG A 32 -0.74 -12.96 -3.00
N LEU A 33 -1.19 -13.94 -3.78
CA LEU A 33 -2.43 -13.85 -4.57
C LEU A 33 -3.68 -13.53 -3.73
N ASP A 34 -3.82 -14.14 -2.55
CA ASP A 34 -4.92 -13.89 -1.61
C ASP A 34 -4.90 -12.44 -1.09
N VAL A 35 -3.72 -11.92 -0.74
CA VAL A 35 -3.53 -10.54 -0.27
C VAL A 35 -3.82 -9.55 -1.40
N ALA A 36 -3.34 -9.83 -2.62
CA ALA A 36 -3.61 -9.01 -3.80
C ALA A 36 -5.11 -8.95 -4.11
N THR A 37 -5.78 -10.10 -4.06
CA THR A 37 -7.23 -10.23 -4.28
C THR A 37 -8.00 -9.44 -3.22
N TYR A 38 -7.61 -9.54 -1.96
CA TYR A 38 -8.22 -8.78 -0.86
C TYR A 38 -8.08 -7.26 -1.07
N ILE A 39 -6.87 -6.79 -1.38
CA ILE A 39 -6.63 -5.35 -1.62
C ILE A 39 -7.44 -4.85 -2.81
N ASN A 40 -7.50 -5.63 -3.91
CA ASN A 40 -8.18 -5.23 -5.13
C ASN A 40 -9.71 -5.19 -4.97
N ASN A 41 -10.28 -6.14 -4.25
CA ASN A 41 -11.73 -6.31 -4.12
C ASN A 41 -12.33 -5.54 -2.94
N SER A 42 -11.50 -5.00 -2.04
CA SER A 42 -11.97 -4.21 -0.91
C SER A 42 -12.58 -2.88 -1.39
N MET A 43 -13.87 -2.68 -1.07
CA MET A 43 -14.57 -1.41 -1.27
C MET A 43 -14.08 -0.30 -0.33
N PHE A 44 -13.34 -0.64 0.73
CA PHE A 44 -12.81 0.31 1.71
C PHE A 44 -11.51 1.00 1.26
N PHE A 45 -10.91 0.55 0.14
CA PHE A 45 -9.64 1.07 -0.35
C PHE A 45 -9.85 1.86 -1.65
N SER A 46 -9.51 3.14 -1.61
CA SER A 46 -9.38 3.95 -2.82
C SER A 46 -8.24 3.45 -3.70
N ILE A 47 -8.19 3.90 -4.95
CA ILE A 47 -7.08 3.56 -5.86
C ILE A 47 -5.72 4.02 -5.27
N ALA A 48 -5.68 5.19 -4.62
CA ALA A 48 -4.48 5.69 -3.96
C ALA A 48 -4.08 4.80 -2.77
N ASP A 49 -5.03 4.38 -1.93
CA ASP A 49 -4.76 3.44 -0.84
C ASP A 49 -4.20 2.12 -1.37
N ARG A 50 -4.78 1.57 -2.44
CA ARG A 50 -4.36 0.29 -3.01
C ARG A 50 -2.90 0.31 -3.47
N LYS A 51 -2.44 1.41 -4.07
CA LYS A 51 -1.02 1.57 -4.44
C LYS A 51 -0.11 1.46 -3.22
N VAL A 52 -0.42 2.20 -2.16
CA VAL A 52 0.33 2.16 -0.90
C VAL A 52 0.27 0.76 -0.27
N LEU A 53 -0.91 0.15 -0.23
CA LEU A 53 -1.12 -1.17 0.37
C LEU A 53 -0.43 -2.30 -0.39
N VAL A 54 -0.32 -2.20 -1.71
CA VAL A 54 0.39 -3.18 -2.54
C VAL A 54 1.89 -3.13 -2.27
N GLU A 55 2.48 -1.94 -2.32
CA GLU A 55 3.90 -1.77 -2.00
C GLU A 55 4.20 -2.14 -0.54
N TYR A 56 3.30 -1.78 0.37
CA TYR A 56 3.37 -2.20 1.77
C TYR A 56 3.38 -3.72 1.89
N ALA A 57 2.44 -4.40 1.23
CA ALA A 57 2.34 -5.86 1.26
C ALA A 57 3.60 -6.54 0.70
N LYS A 58 4.15 -6.06 -0.42
CA LYS A 58 5.42 -6.58 -0.98
C LYS A 58 6.54 -6.56 0.06
N GLN A 59 6.66 -5.48 0.83
CA GLN A 59 7.66 -5.37 1.88
C GLN A 59 7.35 -6.26 3.09
N GLN A 60 6.11 -6.23 3.60
CA GLN A 60 5.75 -6.94 4.82
C GLN A 60 5.72 -8.47 4.66
N GLN A 61 5.45 -8.98 3.46
CA GLN A 61 5.51 -10.42 3.19
C GLN A 61 6.92 -11.02 3.34
N LYS A 62 7.98 -10.21 3.39
CA LYS A 62 9.33 -10.72 3.68
C LYS A 62 9.42 -11.37 5.07
N VAL A 63 8.57 -10.93 6.01
CA VAL A 63 8.45 -11.49 7.37
C VAL A 63 8.03 -12.95 7.37
N LEU A 64 7.38 -13.43 6.30
CA LEU A 64 6.94 -14.82 6.20
C LEU A 64 8.08 -15.83 6.25
N ASN A 65 9.34 -15.41 5.99
CA ASN A 65 10.52 -16.27 6.08
C ASN A 65 11.48 -15.86 7.21
N PHE A 66 11.00 -15.12 8.22
CA PHE A 66 11.83 -14.54 9.28
C PHE A 66 12.68 -15.58 10.03
N ASP A 67 12.13 -16.76 10.27
CA ASP A 67 12.77 -17.91 10.91
C ASP A 67 13.97 -18.49 10.13
N LYS A 68 14.04 -18.25 8.82
CA LYS A 68 15.10 -18.74 7.93
C LYS A 68 16.26 -17.75 7.76
N LEU A 69 16.14 -16.57 8.34
CA LEU A 69 17.12 -15.50 8.21
C LEU A 69 18.22 -15.61 9.25
N THR A 70 19.41 -15.09 8.93
CA THR A 70 20.46 -14.91 9.93
C THR A 70 20.06 -13.84 10.96
N ALA A 71 20.70 -13.82 12.13
CA ALA A 71 20.39 -12.83 13.16
C ALA A 71 20.53 -11.38 12.66
N GLU A 72 21.49 -11.10 11.77
CA GLU A 72 21.67 -9.77 11.19
C GLU A 72 20.54 -9.42 10.20
N GLN A 73 20.17 -10.38 9.35
CA GLN A 73 19.04 -10.22 8.44
C GLN A 73 17.71 -10.04 9.20
N GLN A 74 17.54 -10.72 10.34
CA GLN A 74 16.38 -10.55 11.22
C GLN A 74 16.30 -9.14 11.81
N LYS A 75 17.42 -8.59 12.29
CA LYS A 75 17.47 -7.20 12.78
C LYS A 75 17.13 -6.21 11.67
N GLN A 76 17.73 -6.38 10.48
CA GLN A 76 17.44 -5.51 9.34
C GLN A 76 15.96 -5.60 8.94
N LEU A 77 15.39 -6.80 8.87
CA LEU A 77 13.98 -6.96 8.51
C LEU A 77 13.03 -6.41 9.58
N ALA A 78 13.38 -6.53 10.86
CA ALA A 78 12.63 -5.90 11.95
C ALA A 78 12.63 -4.37 11.83
N TYR A 79 13.78 -3.76 11.50
CA TYR A 79 13.87 -2.34 11.20
C TYR A 79 13.04 -1.95 9.96
N ASP A 80 13.22 -2.67 8.84
CA ASP A 80 12.50 -2.40 7.59
C ASP A 80 10.99 -2.49 7.76
N ARG A 81 10.49 -3.47 8.53
CA ARG A 81 9.06 -3.57 8.88
C ARG A 81 8.62 -2.36 9.69
N ALA A 82 9.37 -1.99 10.71
CA ALA A 82 9.04 -0.87 11.58
C ALA A 82 8.96 0.45 10.79
N VAL A 83 9.98 0.74 9.97
CA VAL A 83 10.02 1.91 9.08
C VAL A 83 8.93 1.86 8.02
N GLY A 84 8.73 0.71 7.38
CA GLY A 84 7.71 0.53 6.36
C GLY A 84 6.30 0.78 6.90
N ARG A 85 6.01 0.27 8.10
CA ARG A 85 4.73 0.50 8.79
C ARG A 85 4.57 1.95 9.23
N TYR A 86 5.63 2.59 9.74
CA TYR A 86 5.62 4.00 10.09
C TYR A 86 5.38 4.91 8.87
N CYS A 87 6.12 4.72 7.78
CA CYS A 87 5.99 5.54 6.57
C CYS A 87 4.64 5.33 5.86
N ALA A 88 4.15 4.09 5.76
CA ALA A 88 2.84 3.85 5.18
C ALA A 88 1.72 4.49 6.02
N ALA A 89 1.89 4.54 7.36
CA ALA A 89 0.93 5.19 8.26
C ALA A 89 0.84 6.71 8.10
N GLN A 90 1.84 7.36 7.48
CA GLN A 90 1.78 8.78 7.13
C GLN A 90 0.93 9.04 5.89
N ARG A 91 0.66 8.02 5.07
CA ARG A 91 -0.12 8.13 3.82
C ARG A 91 -1.54 7.61 3.99
N ILE A 92 -1.71 6.54 4.79
CA ILE A 92 -2.98 5.87 5.01
C ILE A 92 -3.16 5.47 6.48
N SER A 93 -4.41 5.29 6.91
CA SER A 93 -4.69 4.96 8.32
C SER A 93 -4.10 3.61 8.74
N MET A 94 -3.63 3.53 9.99
CA MET A 94 -3.20 2.27 10.62
C MET A 94 -4.24 1.14 10.52
N LYS A 95 -5.53 1.47 10.57
CA LYS A 95 -6.61 0.48 10.41
C LYS A 95 -6.51 -0.28 9.09
N LYS A 96 -6.23 0.42 7.98
CA LYS A 96 -6.08 -0.19 6.65
C LYS A 96 -4.81 -1.06 6.58
N LEU A 97 -3.72 -0.63 7.19
CA LEU A 97 -2.49 -1.44 7.31
C LEU A 97 -2.75 -2.73 8.08
N ASN A 98 -3.46 -2.64 9.22
CA ASN A 98 -3.81 -3.81 10.03
C ASN A 98 -4.70 -4.80 9.29
N LEU A 99 -5.62 -4.32 8.45
CA LEU A 99 -6.43 -5.19 7.59
C LEU A 99 -5.55 -5.99 6.63
N VAL A 100 -4.56 -5.37 6.00
CA VAL A 100 -3.63 -6.08 5.11
C VAL A 100 -2.67 -7.00 5.88
N ASP A 101 -2.13 -6.55 7.02
CA ASP A 101 -1.33 -7.41 7.92
C ASP A 101 -2.13 -8.67 8.31
N SER A 102 -3.43 -8.55 8.63
CA SER A 102 -4.27 -9.72 8.96
C SER A 102 -4.40 -10.74 7.82
N GLN A 103 -4.31 -10.28 6.57
CA GLN A 103 -4.29 -11.19 5.43
C GLN A 103 -2.91 -11.82 5.26
N ILE A 104 -1.83 -11.03 5.34
CA ILE A 104 -0.45 -11.52 5.21
C ILE A 104 -0.16 -12.60 6.27
N PHE A 105 -0.54 -12.34 7.53
CA PHE A 105 -0.23 -13.19 8.69
C PHE A 105 -1.41 -14.06 9.14
N SER A 106 -2.29 -14.46 8.22
CA SER A 106 -3.49 -15.25 8.51
C SER A 106 -3.23 -16.70 8.99
N LEU A 107 -2.04 -17.24 8.72
CA LEU A 107 -1.63 -18.58 9.15
C LEU A 107 -0.83 -18.53 10.45
N SER A 108 -0.93 -19.58 11.27
CA SER A 108 -0.25 -19.65 12.58
C SER A 108 1.27 -19.54 12.46
N GLU A 109 1.88 -20.13 11.43
CA GLU A 109 3.31 -20.02 11.17
C GLU A 109 3.74 -18.58 10.83
N HIS A 110 2.90 -17.85 10.08
CA HIS A 110 3.15 -16.46 9.73
C HIS A 110 3.02 -15.56 10.97
N GLN A 111 2.03 -15.83 11.83
CA GLN A 111 1.87 -15.11 13.09
C GLN A 111 3.07 -15.36 14.02
N LYS A 112 3.59 -16.59 14.09
CA LYS A 112 4.80 -16.90 14.85
C LYS A 112 6.00 -16.07 14.36
N ASN A 113 6.20 -16.02 13.04
CA ASN A 113 7.28 -15.22 12.45
C ASN A 113 7.12 -13.72 12.73
N LEU A 114 5.89 -13.23 12.75
CA LEU A 114 5.60 -11.85 13.14
C LEU A 114 5.90 -11.59 14.63
N ASP A 115 5.53 -12.50 15.51
CA ASP A 115 5.78 -12.37 16.95
C ASP A 115 7.29 -12.41 17.27
N ASP A 116 8.03 -13.29 16.61
CA ASP A 116 9.49 -13.37 16.76
C ASP A 116 10.18 -12.12 16.22
N LEU A 117 9.68 -11.56 15.11
CA LEU A 117 10.13 -10.27 14.61
C LEU A 117 9.91 -9.16 15.64
N TYR A 118 8.74 -9.10 16.29
CA TYR A 118 8.47 -8.09 17.31
C TYR A 118 9.40 -8.18 18.52
N LYS A 119 9.82 -9.38 18.92
CA LYS A 119 10.84 -9.55 19.97
C LYS A 119 12.17 -8.94 19.55
N VAL A 120 12.62 -9.18 18.32
CA VAL A 120 13.84 -8.56 17.79
C VAL A 120 13.67 -7.05 17.70
N GLN A 121 12.55 -6.57 17.17
CA GLN A 121 12.26 -5.14 17.02
C GLN A 121 12.31 -4.39 18.36
N ALA A 122 11.87 -5.01 19.45
CA ALA A 122 11.90 -4.41 20.80
C ALA A 122 13.33 -4.20 21.34
N THR A 123 14.33 -4.91 20.80
CA THR A 123 15.75 -4.72 21.18
C THR A 123 16.42 -3.59 20.42
N LEU A 124 15.77 -3.04 19.40
CA LEU A 124 16.35 -2.06 18.51
C LEU A 124 15.94 -0.64 18.96
N ASN A 125 16.93 0.25 19.12
CA ASN A 125 16.69 1.65 19.43
C ASN A 125 16.47 2.43 18.13
N PHE A 126 15.20 2.73 17.82
CA PHE A 126 14.83 3.47 16.61
C PHE A 126 14.30 4.86 16.92
N ASP A 127 14.81 5.86 16.22
CA ASP A 127 14.23 7.20 16.17
C ASP A 127 13.47 7.37 14.85
N MET A 128 12.19 6.98 14.86
CA MET A 128 11.33 7.04 13.69
C MET A 128 11.13 8.46 13.15
N GLN A 129 11.36 9.50 13.96
CA GLN A 129 11.18 10.88 13.54
C GLN A 129 12.26 11.34 12.57
N LYS A 130 13.39 10.64 12.50
CA LYS A 130 14.48 10.91 11.55
C LYS A 130 14.31 10.22 10.20
N GLU A 131 13.31 9.34 10.06
CA GLU A 131 13.10 8.58 8.84
C GLU A 131 12.52 9.44 7.72
N ASN A 132 13.14 9.41 6.54
CA ASN A 132 12.62 10.08 5.35
C ASN A 132 11.62 9.17 4.60
N CYS A 133 10.33 9.49 4.75
CA CYS A 133 9.24 8.78 4.09
C CYS A 133 8.84 9.35 2.72
N GLN A 134 9.49 10.41 2.21
CA GLN A 134 9.09 11.03 0.93
C GLN A 134 9.27 10.08 -0.26
N ALA A 135 10.31 9.26 -0.23
CA ALA A 135 10.60 8.25 -1.26
C ALA A 135 10.01 6.87 -0.93
N LYS A 136 9.21 6.75 0.13
CA LYS A 136 8.59 5.48 0.56
C LYS A 136 7.07 5.57 0.41
N PHE A 137 6.53 4.71 -0.46
CA PHE A 137 5.10 4.56 -0.82
C PHE A 137 4.45 5.75 -1.52
#